data_AF-A0A7W5XQ73-F1
#
_entry.id   AF-A0A7W5XQ73-F1
#
_cell.length_a   1.000
_cell.length_b   1.000
_cell.length_c   1.000
_cell.angle_alpha   90.00
_cell.angle_beta   90.00
_cell.angle_gamma   90.00
#
_symmetry.space_group_name_H-M   'P 1'
#
loop_
_entity.id
_entity.type
_entity.pdbx_description
1 polymer ?
#
loop_
_entity_poly.entity_id
_entity_poly.type
_entity_poly.pdbx_seq_one_letter_code
_entity_poly.pdbx_strand_id
1 'polypeptide(L)'
;MRISKTRSGSLAIVILLSGCGGLIHPPRPLPPVPFAYLSLTACRAYASNIVECQLEYGTQFGRQRLGPVQQMGLNISGGDSRYQVASCYPVSRIQKELPNFVCRIYEPRSGTDVSPVLIKGGTAVRLARVLGDREQIQYRWMPDKWSRLHD
;
A
#
# COMPACT_ATOMS: atom_id res chain seq x y z
N MET A 1 83.51 -26.00 -3.31
CA MET A 1 82.28 -26.42 -4.01
C MET A 1 81.39 -27.18 -3.02
N ARG A 2 80.35 -26.53 -2.51
CA ARG A 2 79.29 -27.15 -1.68
C ARG A 2 77.96 -26.53 -2.12
N ILE A 3 77.08 -27.35 -2.67
CA ILE A 3 75.77 -26.95 -3.20
C ILE A 3 74.73 -27.45 -2.21
N SER A 4 74.16 -26.55 -1.41
CA SER A 4 73.00 -26.82 -0.57
C SER A 4 71.73 -26.47 -1.33
N LYS A 5 70.97 -27.50 -1.70
CA LYS A 5 69.60 -27.41 -2.23
C LYS A 5 68.66 -26.97 -1.11
N THR A 6 67.89 -25.90 -1.33
CA THR A 6 66.69 -25.61 -0.56
C THR A 6 65.52 -25.45 -1.53
N ARG A 7 64.62 -26.46 -1.50
CA ARG A 7 63.27 -26.41 -2.07
C ARG A 7 62.32 -26.03 -0.95
N SER A 8 61.59 -24.93 -1.10
CA SER A 8 60.37 -24.57 -0.36
C SER A 8 59.87 -23.29 -1.04
N GLY A 9 58.68 -23.15 -1.61
CA GLY A 9 57.38 -23.80 -1.49
C GLY A 9 56.39 -22.66 -1.76
N SER A 10 55.66 -22.70 -2.88
CA SER A 10 54.78 -21.61 -3.32
C SER A 10 53.67 -21.33 -2.29
N LEU A 11 53.55 -20.08 -1.85
CA LEU A 11 52.36 -19.56 -1.17
C LEU A 11 51.61 -18.68 -2.16
N ALA A 12 50.65 -19.28 -2.87
CA ALA A 12 49.64 -18.54 -3.62
C ALA A 12 48.60 -18.00 -2.63
N ILE A 13 48.68 -16.70 -2.34
CA ILE A 13 47.68 -16.01 -1.53
C ILE A 13 46.50 -15.67 -2.45
N VAL A 14 45.43 -16.45 -2.37
CA VAL A 14 44.15 -16.11 -3.02
C VAL A 14 43.47 -15.05 -2.15
N ILE A 15 43.57 -13.78 -2.56
CA ILE A 15 42.79 -12.70 -1.97
C ILE A 15 41.36 -12.85 -2.47
N LEU A 16 40.49 -13.45 -1.65
CA LEU A 16 39.05 -13.43 -1.89
C LEU A 16 38.57 -11.98 -1.69
N LEU A 17 38.29 -11.31 -2.80
CA LEU A 17 37.58 -10.04 -2.83
C LEU A 17 36.17 -10.28 -2.26
N SER A 18 35.98 -10.04 -0.95
CA SER A 18 34.66 -9.94 -0.36
C SER A 18 34.01 -8.66 -0.90
N GLY A 19 33.33 -8.77 -2.04
CA GLY A 19 32.41 -7.73 -2.48
C GLY A 19 31.30 -7.57 -1.45
N CYS A 20 31.26 -6.42 -0.78
CA CYS A 20 30.08 -5.96 -0.06
C CYS A 20 28.95 -5.74 -1.08
N GLY A 21 28.30 -6.82 -1.49
CA GLY A 21 26.99 -6.77 -2.12
C GLY A 21 26.00 -6.34 -1.05
N GLY A 22 25.89 -5.04 -0.80
CA GLY A 22 24.73 -4.49 -0.11
C GLY A 22 23.52 -4.99 -0.87
N LEU A 23 22.70 -5.83 -0.23
CA LEU A 23 21.41 -6.27 -0.75
C LEU A 23 20.50 -5.03 -0.83
N ILE A 24 20.72 -4.20 -1.85
CA ILE A 24 19.76 -3.20 -2.26
C ILE A 24 18.61 -4.03 -2.82
N HIS A 25 17.60 -4.29 -1.99
CA HIS A 25 16.35 -4.85 -2.46
C HIS A 25 15.91 -3.99 -3.65
N PRO A 26 15.70 -4.57 -4.85
CA PRO A 26 15.26 -3.79 -5.99
C PRO A 26 13.96 -3.06 -5.59
N PRO A 27 13.85 -1.75 -5.84
CA PRO A 27 12.66 -0.99 -5.48
C PRO A 27 11.44 -1.66 -6.09
N ARG A 28 10.40 -1.88 -5.27
CA ARG A 28 9.17 -2.53 -5.71
C ARG A 28 8.62 -1.78 -6.93
N PRO A 29 8.19 -2.49 -7.99
CA PRO A 29 7.53 -1.85 -9.13
C PRO A 29 6.33 -1.03 -8.67
N LEU A 30 6.10 0.10 -9.34
CA LEU A 30 4.92 0.91 -9.09
C LEU A 30 3.65 0.09 -9.39
N PRO A 31 2.61 0.18 -8.56
CA PRO A 31 1.33 -0.44 -8.84
C PRO A 31 0.75 0.06 -10.18
N PRO A 32 -0.11 -0.73 -10.85
CA PRO A 32 -0.78 -0.24 -12.05
C PRO A 32 -1.74 0.91 -11.71
N VAL A 33 -2.04 1.76 -12.69
CA VAL A 33 -3.08 2.80 -12.56
C VAL A 33 -4.45 2.11 -12.36
N PRO A 34 -5.33 2.61 -11.47
CA PRO A 34 -5.22 3.86 -10.71
C PRO A 34 -4.50 3.75 -9.34
N PHE A 35 -4.05 2.56 -8.96
CA PHE A 35 -3.46 2.30 -7.63
C PHE A 35 -2.13 3.02 -7.40
N ALA A 36 -1.35 3.28 -8.45
CA ALA A 36 -0.15 4.12 -8.39
C ALA A 36 -0.39 5.49 -7.70
N TYR A 37 -1.61 6.02 -7.84
CA TYR A 37 -2.00 7.33 -7.33
C TYR A 37 -2.76 7.25 -6.00
N LEU A 38 -3.01 6.05 -5.48
CA LEU A 38 -3.74 5.85 -4.22
C LEU A 38 -2.77 5.61 -3.06
N SER A 39 -2.90 6.42 -2.01
CA SER A 39 -2.12 6.22 -0.78
C SER A 39 -2.96 6.47 0.47
N LEU A 40 -2.61 5.79 1.55
CA LEU A 40 -3.04 6.13 2.90
C LEU A 40 -1.99 7.04 3.52
N THR A 41 -2.42 8.19 4.02
CA THR A 41 -1.58 9.23 4.62
C THR A 41 -2.16 9.66 5.97
N ALA A 42 -1.44 10.51 6.71
CA ALA A 42 -1.91 11.13 7.95
C ALA A 42 -2.51 10.13 8.96
N CYS A 43 -1.86 8.99 9.15
CA CYS A 43 -2.33 7.90 10.00
C CYS A 43 -2.23 8.25 11.49
N ARG A 44 -3.36 8.27 12.19
CA ARG A 44 -3.43 8.52 13.63
C ARG A 44 -3.82 7.25 14.36
N ALA A 45 -2.99 6.84 15.32
CA ALA A 45 -3.33 5.79 16.25
C ALA A 45 -4.10 6.36 17.44
N TYR A 46 -5.17 5.67 17.82
CA TYR A 46 -5.96 5.93 19.02
C TYR A 46 -5.68 4.85 20.06
N ALA A 47 -5.95 5.15 21.33
CA ALA A 47 -5.64 4.28 22.48
C ALA A 47 -6.29 2.88 22.43
N SER A 48 -7.27 2.67 21.55
CA SER A 48 -8.07 1.44 21.41
C SER A 48 -7.60 0.48 20.32
N ASN A 49 -6.32 0.53 19.90
CA ASN A 49 -5.79 -0.23 18.75
C ASN A 49 -6.50 0.08 17.42
N ILE A 50 -7.09 1.27 17.35
CA ILE A 50 -7.73 1.80 16.14
C ILE A 50 -6.72 2.75 15.50
N VAL A 51 -6.44 2.52 14.22
CA VAL A 51 -5.69 3.46 13.39
C VAL A 51 -6.63 4.01 12.34
N GLU A 52 -6.67 5.33 12.24
CA GLU A 52 -7.38 6.03 11.17
C GLU A 52 -6.35 6.68 10.24
N CYS A 53 -6.42 6.34 8.96
CA CYS A 53 -5.63 7.00 7.92
C CYS A 53 -6.56 7.76 6.97
N GLN A 54 -6.02 8.77 6.31
CA GLN A 54 -6.69 9.46 5.22
C GLN A 54 -6.36 8.76 3.89
N LEU A 55 -7.37 8.29 3.17
CA LEU A 55 -7.20 7.83 1.79
C LEU A 55 -7.17 9.04 0.85
N GLU A 56 -6.16 9.07 -0.02
CA GLU A 56 -5.96 10.12 -1.01
C GLU A 56 -5.71 9.53 -2.39
N TYR A 57 -6.20 10.23 -3.42
CA TYR A 57 -5.89 10.01 -4.82
C TYR A 57 -5.08 11.21 -5.33
N GLY A 58 -3.81 10.99 -5.67
CA GLY A 58 -2.85 12.05 -6.03
C GLY A 58 -2.18 11.80 -7.36
N THR A 59 -2.36 12.73 -8.30
CA THR A 59 -1.66 12.75 -9.59
C THR A 59 -0.73 13.96 -9.66
N GLN A 60 0.01 14.11 -10.77
CA GLN A 60 0.80 15.31 -11.04
C GLN A 60 -0.04 16.60 -11.11
N PHE A 61 -1.36 16.49 -11.32
CA PHE A 61 -2.26 17.64 -11.47
C PHE A 61 -2.95 18.05 -10.17
N GLY A 62 -2.79 17.27 -9.09
CA GLY A 62 -3.40 17.58 -7.81
C GLY A 62 -3.66 16.36 -6.94
N ARG A 63 -4.09 16.63 -5.71
CA ARG A 63 -4.44 15.61 -4.71
C ARG A 63 -5.88 15.79 -4.28
N GLN A 64 -6.61 14.68 -4.24
CA GLN A 64 -7.98 14.59 -3.78
C GLN A 64 -8.07 13.70 -2.55
N ARG A 65 -8.66 14.22 -1.47
CA ARG A 65 -9.01 13.43 -0.29
C ARG A 65 -10.24 12.59 -0.56
N LEU A 66 -10.09 11.26 -0.48
CA LEU A 66 -11.19 10.31 -0.62
C LEU A 66 -11.88 10.02 0.72
N GLY A 67 -11.23 10.22 1.85
CA GLY A 67 -11.85 10.16 3.18
C GLY A 67 -11.11 9.25 4.16
N PRO A 68 -11.60 9.14 5.40
CA PRO A 68 -10.97 8.32 6.43
C PRO A 68 -11.14 6.83 6.13
N VAL A 69 -10.14 6.06 6.55
CA VAL A 69 -10.10 4.59 6.55
C VAL A 69 -9.64 4.16 7.93
N GLN A 70 -10.51 3.46 8.64
CA GLN A 70 -10.20 2.92 9.96
C GLN A 70 -9.82 1.45 9.85
N GLN A 71 -8.75 1.08 10.53
CA GLN A 71 -8.33 -0.30 10.72
C GLN A 71 -8.16 -0.59 12.21
N MET A 72 -8.65 -1.75 12.64
CA MET A 72 -8.37 -2.31 13.95
C MET A 72 -7.16 -3.25 13.85
N GLY A 73 -6.18 -3.10 14.73
CA GLY A 73 -5.03 -3.99 14.85
C GLY A 73 -3.66 -3.30 14.77
N LEU A 74 -2.63 -4.02 15.24
CA LEU A 74 -1.26 -3.51 15.50
C LEU A 74 -0.38 -3.35 14.26
N ASN A 75 -0.90 -3.58 13.05
CA ASN A 75 -0.06 -3.76 11.86
C ASN A 75 0.14 -2.50 11.03
N ILE A 76 -0.61 -1.43 11.31
CA ILE A 76 -0.32 -0.09 10.79
C ILE A 76 0.32 0.69 11.93
N SER A 77 1.57 1.14 11.75
CA SER A 77 2.20 2.05 12.69
C SER A 77 1.44 3.38 12.69
N GLY A 78 0.98 3.81 13.87
CA GLY A 78 0.52 5.18 14.08
C GLY A 78 1.67 6.17 13.92
N GLY A 79 1.40 7.37 13.36
CA GLY A 79 2.41 8.41 13.15
C GLY A 79 2.37 8.98 11.73
N ASP A 80 3.45 9.63 11.29
CA ASP A 80 3.57 10.19 9.93
C ASP A 80 3.77 9.12 8.83
N SER A 81 3.30 7.90 9.12
CA SER A 81 3.35 6.73 8.28
C SER A 81 2.52 6.92 7.03
N ARG A 82 3.08 6.51 5.89
CA ARG A 82 2.43 6.55 4.59
C ARG A 82 2.44 5.16 3.99
N TYR A 83 1.32 4.74 3.43
CA TYR A 83 1.18 3.44 2.78
C TYR A 83 0.73 3.62 1.34
N GLN A 84 1.30 2.83 0.43
CA GLN A 84 0.87 2.78 -0.96
C GLN A 84 -0.19 1.69 -1.12
N VAL A 85 -1.23 1.97 -1.90
CA VAL A 85 -2.21 0.95 -2.30
C VAL A 85 -1.66 0.15 -3.47
N ALA A 86 -1.57 -1.17 -3.33
CA ALA A 86 -1.13 -2.07 -4.39
C ALA A 86 -2.31 -2.49 -5.29
N SER A 87 -3.45 -2.81 -4.68
CA SER A 87 -4.67 -3.21 -5.38
C SER A 87 -5.87 -3.09 -4.45
N CYS A 88 -7.07 -3.00 -5.03
CA CYS A 88 -8.33 -3.08 -4.31
C CYS A 88 -9.29 -4.02 -5.06
N TYR A 89 -10.06 -4.80 -4.31
CA TYR A 89 -11.09 -5.66 -4.86
C TYR A 89 -12.42 -5.45 -4.12
N PRO A 90 -13.55 -5.48 -4.85
CA PRO A 90 -14.86 -5.34 -4.23
C PRO A 90 -15.15 -6.57 -3.36
N VAL A 91 -15.80 -6.36 -2.23
CA VAL A 91 -16.31 -7.45 -1.38
C VAL A 91 -17.84 -7.40 -1.31
N SER A 92 -18.42 -8.59 -1.16
CA SER A 92 -19.87 -8.78 -1.06
C SER A 92 -20.44 -8.00 0.13
N ARG A 93 -21.70 -7.61 -0.01
CA ARG A 93 -22.38 -6.69 0.90
C ARG A 93 -23.75 -7.24 1.29
N ILE A 94 -24.28 -6.77 2.40
CA ILE A 94 -25.70 -6.92 2.74
C ILE A 94 -26.55 -5.94 1.91
N GLN A 95 -26.11 -4.69 1.74
CA GLN A 95 -26.76 -3.68 0.87
C GLN A 95 -25.93 -3.50 -0.40
N LYS A 96 -26.46 -3.91 -1.56
CA LYS A 96 -25.70 -3.97 -2.83
C LYS A 96 -25.20 -2.58 -3.27
N GLU A 97 -25.94 -1.54 -2.93
CA GLU A 97 -25.71 -0.17 -3.37
C GLU A 97 -24.50 0.53 -2.71
N LEU A 98 -23.99 0.05 -1.57
CA LEU A 98 -22.94 0.74 -0.81
C LEU A 98 -21.55 0.07 -0.91
N PRO A 99 -20.59 0.63 -1.66
CA PRO A 99 -19.31 0.00 -1.90
C PRO A 99 -18.52 -0.35 -0.64
N ASN A 100 -17.93 -1.54 -0.68
CA ASN A 100 -16.92 -2.04 0.22
C ASN A 100 -15.78 -2.59 -0.64
N PHE A 101 -14.56 -2.19 -0.32
CA PHE A 101 -13.35 -2.68 -0.96
C PHE A 101 -12.39 -3.20 0.11
N VAL A 102 -11.71 -4.30 -0.19
CA VAL A 102 -10.50 -4.66 0.54
C VAL A 102 -9.31 -4.26 -0.32
N CYS A 103 -8.40 -3.48 0.25
CA CYS A 103 -7.22 -2.99 -0.45
C CYS A 103 -5.95 -3.54 0.18
N ARG A 104 -5.07 -4.10 -0.66
CA ARG A 104 -3.71 -4.47 -0.26
C ARG A 104 -2.85 -3.21 -0.23
N ILE A 105 -2.09 -3.07 0.85
CA ILE A 105 -1.21 -1.92 1.06
C ILE A 105 0.19 -2.38 1.39
N TYR A 106 1.17 -1.51 1.16
CA TYR A 106 2.55 -1.73 1.56
C TYR A 106 3.20 -0.43 2.01
N GLU A 107 4.24 -0.55 2.83
CA GLU A 107 5.05 0.60 3.22
C GLU A 107 6.05 0.95 2.10
N PRO A 108 6.02 2.16 1.51
CA PRO A 108 6.83 2.49 0.34
C PRO A 108 8.34 2.43 0.56
N ARG A 109 8.79 2.69 1.81
CA ARG A 109 10.22 2.73 2.15
C ARG A 109 10.83 1.33 2.26
N SER A 110 10.12 0.41 2.91
CA SER A 110 10.57 -0.97 3.13
C SER A 110 10.12 -1.93 2.03
N GLY A 111 9.06 -1.59 1.29
CA GLY A 111 8.42 -2.47 0.31
C GLY A 111 7.53 -3.54 0.93
N THR A 112 7.50 -3.64 2.26
CA THR A 112 6.83 -4.69 3.02
C THR A 112 5.31 -4.56 2.89
N ASP A 113 4.67 -5.67 2.50
CA ASP A 113 3.21 -5.78 2.50
C ASP A 113 2.69 -5.67 3.95
N VAL A 114 1.59 -4.93 4.12
CA VAL A 114 0.90 -4.78 5.39
C VAL A 114 -0.48 -5.42 5.31
N SER A 115 -1.12 -5.59 6.48
CA SER A 115 -2.48 -6.14 6.53
C SER A 115 -3.43 -5.33 5.65
N PRO A 116 -4.25 -5.98 4.81
CA PRO A 116 -5.21 -5.28 3.97
C PRO A 116 -6.18 -4.41 4.77
N VAL A 117 -6.57 -3.28 4.18
CA VAL A 117 -7.56 -2.37 4.77
C VAL A 117 -8.92 -2.59 4.16
N LEU A 118 -9.95 -2.48 4.99
CA LEU A 118 -11.34 -2.53 4.56
C LEU A 118 -11.88 -1.10 4.45
N ILE A 119 -12.23 -0.70 3.23
CA ILE A 119 -12.74 0.63 2.91
C ILE A 119 -14.24 0.53 2.71
N LYS A 120 -15.00 1.32 3.47
CA LYS A 120 -16.48 1.30 3.51
C LYS A 120 -17.07 2.71 3.40
N GLY A 121 -18.40 2.78 3.31
CA GLY A 121 -19.17 4.01 3.43
C GLY A 121 -18.82 5.07 2.37
N GLY A 122 -18.88 6.35 2.74
CA GLY A 122 -18.62 7.45 1.81
C GLY A 122 -17.22 7.43 1.18
N THR A 123 -16.21 6.93 1.90
CA THR A 123 -14.84 6.77 1.35
C THR A 123 -14.82 5.73 0.24
N ALA A 124 -15.51 4.61 0.43
CA ALA A 124 -15.63 3.59 -0.62
C ALA A 124 -16.44 4.08 -1.82
N VAL A 125 -17.47 4.90 -1.63
CA VAL A 125 -18.23 5.52 -2.74
C VAL A 125 -17.31 6.40 -3.59
N ARG A 126 -16.48 7.21 -2.96
CA ARG A 126 -15.51 8.06 -3.67
C ARG A 126 -14.39 7.23 -4.34
N LEU A 127 -13.92 6.17 -3.68
CA LEU A 127 -12.97 5.24 -4.28
C LEU A 127 -13.55 4.53 -5.51
N ALA A 128 -14.80 4.08 -5.45
CA ALA A 128 -15.47 3.41 -6.58
C ALA A 128 -15.47 4.27 -7.84
N ARG A 129 -15.67 5.60 -7.69
CA ARG A 129 -15.59 6.55 -8.80
C ARG A 129 -14.20 6.62 -9.42
N VAL A 130 -13.14 6.60 -8.59
CA VAL A 130 -11.74 6.56 -9.05
C VAL A 130 -11.45 5.25 -9.78
N LEU A 131 -12.03 4.13 -9.32
CA LEU A 131 -11.89 2.82 -9.94
C LEU A 131 -12.77 2.62 -11.18
N GLY A 132 -13.59 3.61 -11.56
CA GLY A 132 -14.47 3.52 -12.73
C GLY A 132 -15.67 2.57 -12.53
N ASP A 133 -16.13 2.36 -11.30
CA ASP A 133 -17.29 1.53 -10.99
C ASP A 133 -18.57 2.12 -11.61
N ARG A 134 -19.09 1.43 -12.63
CA ARG A 134 -20.26 1.87 -13.40
C ARG A 134 -21.53 1.88 -12.56
N GLU A 135 -21.71 0.93 -11.65
CA GLU A 135 -22.91 0.87 -10.80
C GLU A 135 -22.97 2.11 -9.90
N GLN A 136 -21.83 2.51 -9.32
CA GLN A 136 -21.74 3.69 -8.45
C GLN A 136 -21.90 5.01 -9.20
N ILE A 137 -21.44 5.09 -10.45
CA ILE A 137 -21.65 6.26 -11.30
C ILE A 137 -23.13 6.40 -11.66
N GLN A 138 -23.82 5.29 -11.96
CA GLN A 138 -25.24 5.28 -12.27
C GLN A 138 -26.11 5.61 -11.05
N TYR A 139 -25.75 5.10 -9.88
CA TYR A 139 -26.50 5.31 -8.64
C TYR A 139 -26.69 6.79 -8.28
N ARG A 140 -25.75 7.68 -8.66
CA ARG A 140 -25.89 9.14 -8.48
C ARG A 140 -27.18 9.70 -9.10
N TRP A 141 -27.66 9.10 -10.17
CA TRP A 141 -28.81 9.54 -10.94
C TRP A 141 -30.10 8.80 -10.59
N MET A 142 -30.02 7.89 -9.62
CA MET A 142 -31.16 7.16 -9.11
C MET A 142 -31.58 7.75 -7.76
N PRO A 143 -32.89 7.81 -7.46
CA PRO A 143 -33.36 8.07 -6.12
C PRO A 143 -32.70 7.10 -5.14
N ASP A 144 -32.22 7.61 -4.01
CA ASP A 144 -31.69 6.77 -2.95
C ASP A 144 -32.85 5.90 -2.42
N LYS A 145 -32.79 4.59 -2.70
CA LYS A 145 -33.80 3.62 -2.24
C LYS A 145 -33.97 3.59 -0.72
N TRP A 146 -33.04 4.17 0.02
CA TRP A 146 -33.03 4.26 1.48
C TRP A 146 -33.27 5.68 1.98
N SER A 147 -33.48 6.67 1.09
CA SER A 147 -33.90 7.99 1.55
C SER A 147 -35.28 7.88 2.16
N ARG A 148 -35.40 8.25 3.43
CA ARG A 148 -36.69 8.41 4.10
C ARG A 148 -37.43 9.67 3.66
N LEU A 149 -36.78 10.49 2.84
CA LEU A 149 -37.38 11.61 2.14
C LEU A 149 -38.04 11.02 0.89
N HIS A 150 -39.36 11.01 0.90
CA HIS A 150 -40.16 10.87 -0.30
C HIS A 150 -40.38 12.27 -0.87
N ASP A 151 -40.10 12.45 -2.16
CA ASP A 151 -40.49 13.65 -2.91
C ASP A 151 -42.02 13.74 -3.03
#